data_AF-A0A816HG61-F1
#
_entry.id   AF-A0A816HG61-F1
#
_cell.length_a   1.000
_cell.length_b   1.000
_cell.length_c   1.000
_cell.angle_alpha   90.00
_cell.angle_beta   90.00
_cell.angle_gamma   90.00
#
_symmetry.space_group_name_H-M   'P 1'
#
loop_
_entity.id
_entity.type
_entity.pdbx_description
1 polymer ?
#
loop_
_entity_poly.entity_id
_entity_poly.type
_entity_poly.pdbx_seq_one_letter_code
_entity_poly.pdbx_strand_id
1 'polypeptide(L)'
;LAFRHAQNHAKEIRTKVKQILQLSNDKSSSTLEETIEKYLRSTIQKYDVSKIASDVENQLWTTLYDYPALRSCNELLRYITSACRTAWGLANQNPPYYIEFQTIKYDKLIHERFHTSDTDSDTIIEYVWPCLLDGRDRTCVAKGVVITDENYLLTSKTASS
;
A
#
# COMPACT_ATOMS: atom_id res chain seq x y z
N LEU A 1 -1.02 4.74 -2.34
CA LEU A 1 -1.92 5.69 -1.63
C LEU A 1 -2.99 5.00 -0.81
N ALA A 2 -3.86 4.22 -1.45
CA ALA A 2 -4.95 3.48 -0.80
C ALA A 2 -4.47 2.57 0.34
N PHE A 3 -3.35 1.85 0.14
CA PHE A 3 -2.76 0.97 1.16
C PHE A 3 -2.39 1.69 2.45
N ARG A 4 -1.74 2.85 2.34
CA ARG A 4 -1.33 3.66 3.50
C ARG A 4 -2.54 4.19 4.27
N HIS A 5 -3.55 4.69 3.54
CA HIS A 5 -4.79 5.17 4.16
C HIS A 5 -5.56 4.02 4.85
N ALA A 6 -5.62 2.84 4.24
CA ALA A 6 -6.21 1.65 4.85
C ALA A 6 -5.48 1.21 6.13
N GLN A 7 -4.14 1.19 6.13
CA GLN A 7 -3.35 0.85 7.31
C GLN A 7 -3.53 1.88 8.45
N ASN A 8 -3.48 3.17 8.12
CA ASN A 8 -3.70 4.24 9.10
C ASN A 8 -5.10 4.14 9.71
N HIS A 9 -6.12 3.93 8.88
CA HIS A 9 -7.49 3.83 9.34
C HIS A 9 -7.72 2.58 10.22
N ALA A 10 -7.11 1.44 9.88
CA ALA A 10 -7.12 0.25 10.73
C ALA A 10 -6.45 0.53 12.10
N LYS A 11 -5.32 1.26 12.10
CA LYS A 11 -4.63 1.68 13.33
C LYS A 11 -5.45 2.66 14.16
N GLU A 12 -6.19 3.57 13.53
CA GLU A 12 -7.10 4.49 14.21
C GLU A 12 -8.24 3.76 14.90
N ILE A 13 -8.87 2.79 14.23
CA ILE A 13 -9.94 1.99 14.85
C ILE A 13 -9.42 1.26 16.08
N ARG A 14 -8.23 0.63 15.98
CA ARG A 14 -7.59 -0.04 17.12
C ARG A 14 -7.35 0.94 18.27
N THR A 15 -6.81 2.12 17.97
CA THR A 15 -6.53 3.16 18.98
C THR A 15 -7.82 3.66 19.65
N LYS A 16 -8.88 3.92 18.88
CA LYS A 16 -10.17 4.36 19.41
C LYS A 16 -10.80 3.33 20.32
N VAL A 17 -10.76 2.05 19.95
CA VAL A 17 -11.29 0.96 20.81
C VAL A 17 -10.48 0.87 22.11
N LYS A 18 -9.15 0.99 22.04
CA LYS A 18 -8.29 1.02 23.24
C LYS A 18 -8.60 2.20 24.15
N GLN A 19 -8.85 3.38 23.59
CA GLN A 19 -9.20 4.58 24.34
C GLN A 19 -10.58 4.48 25.01
N ILE A 20 -11.60 3.99 24.30
CA ILE A 20 -12.97 3.83 24.85
C ILE A 20 -12.98 2.87 26.03
N LEU A 21 -12.21 1.78 25.93
CA LEU A 21 -12.12 0.78 26.98
C LEU A 21 -11.16 1.18 28.13
N GLN A 22 -10.55 2.37 28.07
CA GLN A 22 -9.57 2.88 29.04
C GLN A 22 -8.51 1.85 29.43
N LEU A 23 -8.06 1.05 28.46
CA LEU A 23 -7.19 -0.07 28.72
C LEU A 23 -5.81 0.41 29.17
N SER A 24 -5.49 0.17 30.45
CA SER A 24 -4.10 0.12 30.92
C SER A 24 -3.45 -1.17 30.39
N ASN A 25 -2.14 -1.10 30.16
CA ASN A 25 -1.31 -2.02 29.35
C ASN A 25 -1.14 -3.44 29.94
N ASP A 26 -2.24 -4.09 30.32
CA ASP A 26 -2.28 -5.33 31.09
C ASP A 26 -2.56 -6.56 30.21
N LYS A 27 -2.36 -7.77 30.75
CA LYS A 27 -2.53 -9.05 30.00
C LYS A 27 -3.92 -9.27 29.40
N SER A 28 -4.95 -8.56 29.86
CA SER A 28 -6.29 -8.53 29.26
C SER A 28 -6.33 -7.83 27.90
N SER A 29 -5.35 -6.98 27.60
CA SER A 29 -5.22 -6.27 26.32
C SER A 29 -4.90 -7.21 25.16
N SER A 30 -4.15 -8.31 25.36
CA SER A 30 -3.77 -9.20 24.26
C SER A 30 -4.95 -10.00 23.71
N THR A 31 -5.78 -10.58 24.58
CA THR A 31 -7.00 -11.30 24.16
C THR A 31 -8.00 -10.37 23.47
N LEU A 32 -8.09 -9.12 23.93
CA LEU A 32 -8.90 -8.09 23.28
C LEU A 32 -8.35 -7.70 21.91
N GLU A 33 -7.03 -7.54 21.78
CA GLU A 33 -6.38 -7.26 20.50
C GLU A 33 -6.64 -8.37 19.48
N GLU A 34 -6.50 -9.64 19.87
CA GLU A 34 -6.84 -10.78 19.01
C GLU A 34 -8.32 -10.77 18.58
N THR A 35 -9.21 -10.39 19.49
CA THR A 35 -10.65 -10.29 19.22
C THR A 35 -10.97 -9.13 18.28
N ILE A 36 -10.34 -7.96 18.47
CA ILE A 36 -10.46 -6.80 17.58
C ILE A 36 -9.94 -7.16 16.19
N GLU A 37 -8.82 -7.86 16.11
CA GLU A 37 -8.28 -8.31 14.82
C GLU A 37 -9.19 -9.33 14.13
N LYS A 38 -9.77 -10.26 14.87
CA LYS A 38 -10.78 -11.19 14.33
C LYS A 38 -12.02 -10.45 13.85
N TYR A 39 -12.47 -9.44 14.60
CA TYR A 39 -13.58 -8.57 14.22
C TYR A 39 -13.27 -7.80 12.93
N LEU A 40 -12.12 -7.14 12.86
CA LEU A 40 -11.68 -6.41 11.67
C LEU A 40 -11.58 -7.32 10.44
N ARG A 41 -11.04 -8.55 10.60
CA ARG A 41 -11.04 -9.57 9.53
C ARG A 41 -12.43 -9.96 9.08
N SER A 42 -13.34 -10.24 10.02
CA SER A 42 -14.73 -10.61 9.69
C SER A 42 -15.51 -9.47 9.02
N THR A 43 -15.08 -8.23 9.26
CA THR A 43 -15.72 -7.03 8.74
C THR A 43 -15.12 -6.60 7.39
N ILE A 44 -14.04 -7.22 6.89
CA ILE A 44 -13.40 -6.85 5.61
C ILE A 44 -14.42 -6.70 4.47
N GLN A 45 -15.36 -7.64 4.33
CA GLN A 45 -16.35 -7.64 3.25
C GLN A 45 -17.55 -6.70 3.50
N LYS A 46 -17.83 -6.37 4.76
CA LYS A 46 -18.97 -5.53 5.15
C LYS A 46 -18.57 -4.08 5.44
N TYR A 47 -17.27 -3.80 5.49
CA TYR A 47 -16.75 -2.49 5.84
C TYR A 47 -16.98 -1.49 4.70
N ASP A 48 -17.53 -0.33 5.06
CA ASP A 48 -17.68 0.76 4.12
C ASP A 48 -16.33 1.47 3.90
N VAL A 49 -15.74 1.23 2.72
CA VAL A 49 -14.47 1.86 2.32
C VAL A 49 -14.65 3.28 1.76
N SER A 50 -15.89 3.81 1.72
CA SER A 50 -16.18 5.12 1.11
C SER A 50 -15.33 6.25 1.72
N LYS A 51 -15.03 6.18 3.03
CA LYS A 51 -14.16 7.16 3.69
C LYS A 51 -12.72 7.11 3.15
N ILE A 52 -12.15 5.91 3.04
CA ILE A 52 -10.79 5.71 2.50
C ILE A 52 -10.75 6.12 1.03
N ALA A 53 -11.79 5.82 0.26
CA ALA A 53 -11.91 6.23 -1.14
C ALA A 53 -11.93 7.75 -1.27
N SER A 54 -12.74 8.45 -0.47
CA SER A 54 -12.79 9.92 -0.49
C SER A 54 -11.44 10.57 -0.14
N ASP A 55 -10.71 10.02 0.83
CA ASP A 55 -9.36 10.51 1.19
C ASP A 55 -8.35 10.31 0.03
N VAL A 56 -8.44 9.16 -0.66
CA VAL A 56 -7.61 8.86 -1.84
C VAL A 56 -7.96 9.76 -3.01
N GLU A 57 -9.26 10.00 -3.26
CA GLU A 57 -9.75 10.91 -4.29
C GLU A 57 -9.27 12.33 -4.06
N ASN A 58 -9.43 12.88 -2.85
CA ASN A 58 -8.98 14.22 -2.52
C ASN A 58 -7.49 14.41 -2.79
N GLN A 59 -6.68 13.43 -2.40
CA GLN A 59 -5.25 13.48 -2.65
C GLN A 59 -4.91 13.30 -4.14
N LEU A 60 -5.63 12.45 -4.87
CA LEU A 60 -5.49 12.30 -6.32
C LEU A 60 -5.80 13.61 -7.06
N TRP A 61 -6.87 14.30 -6.65
CA TRP A 61 -7.30 15.56 -7.26
C TRP A 61 -6.39 16.74 -6.94
N THR A 62 -5.66 16.67 -5.82
CA THR A 62 -4.60 17.63 -5.49
C THR A 62 -3.41 17.45 -6.41
N THR A 63 -3.06 16.20 -6.74
CA THR A 63 -1.94 15.88 -7.65
C THR A 63 -2.29 16.09 -9.12
N LEU A 64 -3.51 15.74 -9.54
CA LEU A 64 -3.99 15.85 -10.93
C LEU A 64 -4.91 17.07 -11.10
N TYR A 65 -4.52 18.22 -10.57
CA TYR A 65 -5.37 19.42 -10.58
C TYR A 65 -5.68 19.91 -12.01
N ASP A 66 -4.78 19.66 -12.95
CA ASP A 66 -4.92 20.03 -14.38
C ASP A 66 -5.92 19.17 -15.17
N TYR A 67 -6.42 18.07 -14.60
CA TYR A 67 -7.29 17.11 -15.30
C TYR A 67 -8.67 16.95 -14.63
N PRO A 68 -9.51 18.00 -14.61
CA PRO A 68 -10.81 17.95 -13.94
C PRO A 68 -11.78 16.94 -14.57
N ALA A 69 -11.61 16.60 -15.86
CA ALA A 69 -12.43 15.61 -16.55
C ALA A 69 -12.33 14.19 -15.96
N LEU A 70 -11.25 13.87 -15.24
CA LEU A 70 -11.09 12.59 -14.56
C LEU A 70 -12.01 12.45 -13.34
N ARG A 71 -12.48 13.56 -12.76
CA ARG A 71 -13.36 13.56 -11.58
C ARG A 71 -14.76 13.03 -11.88
N SER A 72 -15.22 13.15 -13.13
CA SER A 72 -16.52 12.64 -13.58
C SER A 72 -16.45 11.25 -14.22
N CYS A 73 -15.25 10.66 -14.30
CA CYS A 73 -15.07 9.32 -14.86
C CYS A 73 -15.51 8.25 -13.85
N ASN A 74 -16.73 7.73 -14.02
CA ASN A 74 -17.28 6.67 -13.16
C ASN A 74 -16.39 5.43 -13.08
N GLU A 75 -15.73 5.07 -14.18
CA GLU A 75 -14.82 3.91 -14.23
C GLU A 75 -13.59 4.11 -13.35
N LEU A 76 -13.03 5.32 -13.33
CA LEU A 76 -11.91 5.66 -12.45
C LEU A 76 -12.33 5.63 -10.98
N LEU A 77 -13.49 6.21 -10.64
CA LEU A 77 -14.02 6.18 -9.27
C LEU A 77 -14.29 4.74 -8.79
N ARG A 78 -14.82 3.90 -9.68
CA ARG A 78 -15.03 2.46 -9.41
C ARG A 78 -13.71 1.74 -9.19
N TYR A 79 -12.70 2.05 -10.00
CA TYR A 79 -11.35 1.51 -9.84
C TYR A 79 -10.71 1.92 -8.50
N ILE A 80 -10.78 3.21 -8.14
CA ILE A 80 -10.28 3.73 -6.86
C ILE A 80 -10.94 3.01 -5.69
N THR A 81 -12.27 2.87 -5.73
CA THR A 81 -13.02 2.16 -4.68
C THR A 81 -12.59 0.69 -4.59
N SER A 82 -12.45 0.01 -5.72
CA SER A 82 -11.96 -1.38 -5.77
C SER A 82 -10.56 -1.51 -5.18
N ALA A 83 -9.64 -0.62 -5.54
CA ALA A 83 -8.29 -0.57 -4.99
C ALA A 83 -8.28 -0.33 -3.47
N CYS A 84 -9.18 0.53 -2.97
CA CYS A 84 -9.36 0.75 -1.53
C CYS A 84 -9.88 -0.49 -0.80
N ARG A 85 -10.81 -1.25 -1.40
CA ARG A 85 -11.28 -2.54 -0.84
C ARG A 85 -10.17 -3.56 -0.76
N THR A 86 -9.38 -3.72 -1.82
CA THR A 86 -8.25 -4.64 -1.83
C THR A 86 -7.21 -4.22 -0.79
N ALA A 87 -6.87 -2.93 -0.73
CA ALA A 87 -5.97 -2.38 0.27
C ALA A 87 -6.45 -2.62 1.71
N TRP A 88 -7.75 -2.41 1.98
CA TRP A 88 -8.37 -2.70 3.27
C TRP A 88 -8.28 -4.19 3.63
N GLY A 89 -8.54 -5.08 2.67
CA GLY A 89 -8.44 -6.52 2.86
C GLY A 89 -7.03 -6.97 3.22
N LEU A 90 -6.01 -6.43 2.55
CA LEU A 90 -4.60 -6.75 2.81
C LEU A 90 -4.08 -6.14 4.12
N ALA A 91 -4.53 -4.93 4.47
CA ALA A 91 -4.13 -4.24 5.69
C ALA A 91 -4.70 -4.88 6.97
N ASN A 92 -5.84 -5.58 6.87
CA ASN A 92 -6.50 -6.22 8.02
C ASN A 92 -6.17 -7.72 8.17
N GLN A 93 -5.26 -8.26 7.36
CA GLN A 93 -4.72 -9.60 7.59
C GLN A 93 -3.94 -9.65 8.91
N ASN A 94 -3.80 -10.85 9.49
CA ASN A 94 -2.90 -11.07 10.61
C ASN A 94 -1.92 -12.20 10.28
N PRO A 95 -0.64 -11.87 10.09
CA PRO A 95 -0.05 -10.53 10.14
C PRO A 95 -0.42 -9.66 8.91
N PRO A 96 -0.39 -8.32 9.02
CA PRO A 96 -0.75 -7.42 7.92
C PRO A 96 0.32 -7.46 6.82
N TYR A 97 -0.09 -7.26 5.58
CA TYR A 97 0.85 -7.19 4.46
C TYR A 97 1.59 -5.85 4.43
N TYR A 98 2.74 -5.81 3.75
CA TYR A 98 3.57 -4.62 3.60
C TYR A 98 3.90 -4.34 2.13
N ILE A 99 3.87 -3.06 1.76
CA ILE A 99 4.37 -2.59 0.48
C ILE A 99 5.80 -2.08 0.69
N GLU A 100 6.77 -2.70 0.02
CA GLU A 100 8.19 -2.36 0.07
C GLU A 100 8.66 -1.71 -1.23
N PHE A 101 9.35 -0.57 -1.11
CA PHE A 101 9.83 0.24 -2.24
C PHE A 101 11.03 1.14 -1.87
N GLN A 102 11.73 0.86 -0.77
CA GLN A 102 12.85 1.66 -0.27
C GLN A 102 14.20 0.94 -0.40
N THR A 103 14.21 -0.30 -0.86
CA THR A 103 15.46 -1.08 -0.94
C THR A 103 16.30 -0.59 -2.11
N ILE A 104 17.58 -0.33 -1.86
CA ILE A 104 18.52 0.19 -2.87
C ILE A 104 19.26 -0.95 -3.59
N LYS A 105 19.21 -2.17 -3.03
CA LYS A 105 19.89 -3.35 -3.58
C LYS A 105 18.89 -4.33 -4.20
N TYR A 106 19.18 -4.79 -5.40
CA TYR A 106 18.44 -5.84 -6.07
C TYR A 106 18.46 -7.14 -5.28
N ASP A 107 17.32 -7.82 -5.25
CA ASP A 107 17.16 -9.12 -4.63
C ASP A 107 16.16 -9.91 -5.46
N LYS A 108 16.63 -10.96 -6.11
CA LYS A 108 15.83 -11.83 -7.00
C LYS A 108 14.61 -12.46 -6.33
N LEU A 109 14.60 -12.56 -4.99
CA LEU A 109 13.48 -13.13 -4.23
C LEU A 109 12.28 -12.19 -4.20
N ILE A 110 12.52 -10.88 -4.13
CA ILE A 110 11.47 -9.86 -3.97
C ILE A 110 11.37 -8.89 -5.15
N HIS A 111 12.35 -8.89 -6.06
CA HIS A 111 12.45 -7.97 -7.20
C HIS A 111 12.51 -8.70 -8.55
N GLU A 112 11.88 -8.09 -9.54
CA GLU A 112 11.95 -8.42 -10.97
C GLU A 112 12.50 -7.20 -11.73
N ARG A 113 13.42 -7.44 -12.66
CA ARG A 113 14.05 -6.36 -13.43
C ARG A 113 13.13 -5.97 -14.58
N PHE A 114 12.99 -4.67 -14.82
CA PHE A 114 12.30 -4.20 -16.01
C PHE A 114 13.10 -4.56 -17.26
N HIS A 115 12.42 -4.83 -18.38
CA HIS A 115 13.04 -5.46 -19.57
C HIS A 115 14.17 -4.63 -20.22
N THR A 116 14.30 -3.33 -19.92
CA THR A 116 15.40 -2.47 -20.39
C THR A 116 16.54 -2.33 -19.38
N SER A 117 16.51 -3.05 -18.26
CA SER A 117 17.49 -2.85 -17.19
C SER A 117 18.80 -3.60 -17.47
N ASP A 118 19.91 -3.00 -17.03
CA ASP A 118 21.21 -3.66 -17.02
C ASP A 118 21.18 -4.84 -16.04
N THR A 119 21.69 -6.00 -16.48
CA THR A 119 21.72 -7.24 -15.68
C THR A 119 22.94 -7.28 -14.75
N ASP A 120 23.98 -6.49 -15.03
CA ASP A 120 25.25 -6.55 -14.31
C ASP A 120 25.27 -5.64 -13.06
N SER A 121 24.43 -4.61 -13.01
CA SER A 121 24.26 -3.73 -11.85
C SER A 121 23.21 -4.26 -10.86
N ASP A 122 23.54 -4.36 -9.57
CA ASP A 122 22.60 -4.71 -8.50
C ASP A 122 22.00 -3.48 -7.79
N THR A 123 22.30 -2.28 -8.25
CA THR A 123 21.79 -1.04 -7.64
C THR A 123 20.44 -0.68 -8.24
N ILE A 124 19.42 -0.56 -7.39
CA ILE A 124 18.09 -0.09 -7.78
C ILE A 124 18.11 1.43 -7.89
N ILE A 125 17.77 1.91 -9.08
CA ILE A 125 17.68 3.34 -9.40
C ILE A 125 16.25 3.83 -9.20
N GLU A 126 15.27 3.07 -9.68
CA GLU A 126 13.86 3.44 -9.60
C GLU A 126 12.96 2.20 -9.45
N TYR A 127 11.86 2.37 -8.72
CA TYR A 127 10.79 1.39 -8.62
C TYR A 127 9.67 1.74 -9.60
N VAL A 128 9.42 0.83 -10.55
CA VAL A 128 8.27 0.90 -11.46
C VAL A 128 7.02 0.38 -10.75
N TRP A 129 7.18 -0.65 -9.93
CA TRP A 129 6.10 -1.22 -9.13
C TRP A 129 6.63 -1.70 -7.78
N PRO A 130 5.90 -1.47 -6.67
CA PRO A 130 6.39 -1.88 -5.36
C PRO A 130 6.22 -3.39 -5.12
N CYS A 131 7.00 -3.92 -4.17
CA CYS A 131 6.89 -5.31 -3.74
C CYS A 131 5.77 -5.46 -2.71
N LEU A 132 5.07 -6.59 -2.74
CA LEU A 132 4.12 -6.98 -1.69
C LEU A 132 4.73 -8.13 -0.86
N LEU A 133 4.88 -7.90 0.44
CA LEU A 133 5.46 -8.84 1.38
C LEU A 133 4.42 -9.27 2.43
N ASP A 134 4.44 -10.55 2.79
CA ASP A 134 3.68 -11.06 3.93
C ASP A 134 4.29 -10.55 5.25
N GLY A 135 3.47 -10.09 6.19
CA GLY A 135 3.94 -9.62 7.48
C GLY A 135 4.48 -10.69 8.42
N ARG A 136 4.32 -11.98 8.12
CA ARG A 136 4.77 -13.08 9.00
C ARG A 136 6.27 -13.28 8.90
N ASP A 137 6.71 -13.59 7.69
CA ASP A 137 8.08 -14.02 7.40
C ASP A 137 8.75 -13.12 6.35
N ARG A 138 8.09 -12.02 5.96
CA ARG A 138 8.50 -11.14 4.84
C ARG A 138 8.60 -11.88 3.50
N THR A 139 7.87 -12.99 3.36
CA THR A 139 7.79 -13.76 2.13
C THR A 139 7.23 -12.90 1.00
N CYS A 140 7.87 -12.97 -0.17
CA CYS A 140 7.39 -12.27 -1.36
C CYS A 140 6.07 -12.87 -1.83
N VAL A 141 5.04 -12.04 -1.86
CA VAL A 141 3.72 -12.40 -2.41
C VAL A 141 3.59 -11.87 -3.83
N ALA A 142 4.11 -10.66 -4.08
CA ALA A 142 4.27 -10.11 -5.42
C ALA A 142 5.62 -9.39 -5.51
N LYS A 143 6.38 -9.70 -6.57
CA LYS A 143 7.67 -9.05 -6.81
C LYS A 143 7.47 -7.61 -7.22
N GLY A 144 8.32 -6.73 -6.70
CA GLY A 144 8.41 -5.37 -7.21
C GLY A 144 9.16 -5.35 -8.53
N VAL A 145 8.82 -4.39 -9.39
CA VAL A 145 9.49 -4.18 -10.66
C VAL A 145 10.44 -3.01 -10.51
N VAL A 146 11.72 -3.24 -10.80
CA VAL A 146 12.80 -2.27 -10.56
C VAL A 146 13.63 -2.03 -11.81
N ILE A 147 14.18 -0.81 -11.91
CA ILE A 147 15.15 -0.42 -12.93
C ILE A 147 16.52 -0.29 -12.25
N THR A 148 17.51 -0.97 -12.83
CA THR A 148 18.89 -1.02 -12.32
C THR A 148 19.92 -0.38 -13.26
N ASP A 149 19.46 0.16 -14.41
CA ASP A 149 20.32 0.83 -15.39
C ASP A 149 20.50 2.31 -15.04
N GLU A 150 21.75 2.74 -14.85
CA GLU A 150 22.09 4.15 -14.60
C GLU A 150 21.84 5.05 -15.83
N ASN A 151 21.88 4.50 -17.05
CA ASN A 151 21.66 5.26 -18.28
C ASN A 151 20.19 5.67 -18.47
N TYR A 152 19.26 5.04 -17.74
CA TYR A 152 17.85 5.41 -17.73
C TYR A 152 17.61 6.84 -17.19
N LEU A 153 18.42 7.28 -16.21
CA LEU A 153 18.33 8.65 -15.68
C LEU A 153 18.80 9.72 -16.67
N LEU A 154 19.70 9.36 -17.60
CA LEU A 154 20.21 10.28 -18.62
C LEU A 154 19.18 10.45 -19.74
N THR A 155 18.54 9.36 -20.17
CA THR A 155 17.54 9.36 -21.24
C THR A 155 16.21 10.01 -20.82
N SER A 156 15.75 9.79 -19.58
CA SER A 156 14.54 10.44 -19.04
C SER A 156 14.70 11.97 -18.88
N LYS A 157 15.91 12.44 -18.55
CA LYS A 157 16.21 13.89 -18.50
C LYS A 157 16.23 14.54 -19.88
N THR A 158 16.74 13.85 -20.91
CA THR A 158 16.74 14.36 -22.29
C THR A 158 15.36 14.37 -22.94
N ALA A 159 14.44 13.49 -22.53
CA ALA A 159 13.07 13.47 -23.06
C ALA A 159 12.14 14.53 -22.42
N SER A 160 12.59 15.18 -21.35
CA SER A 160 11.84 16.21 -20.61
C SER A 160 12.32 17.64 -20.92
N SER A 161 13.11 17.83 -21.99
CA SER A 161 13.61 19.14 -22.46
C SER A 161 13.10 19.47 -23.85
#